data_AF-H0EUN6-F1
#
_entry.id   AF-H0EUN6-F1
#
_cell.length_a   1.000
_cell.length_b   1.000
_cell.length_c   1.000
_cell.angle_alpha   90.00
_cell.angle_beta   90.00
_cell.angle_gamma   90.00
#
_symmetry.space_group_name_H-M   'P 1'
#
loop_
_entity.id
_entity.type
_entity.pdbx_description
1 polymer ?
#
loop_
_entity_poly.entity_id
_entity_poly.type
_entity_poly.pdbx_seq_one_letter_code
_entity_poly.pdbx_strand_id
1 'polypeptide(L)'
;MVVELARAVLNICTVVPDGIVVFFPSYAYLSSIVAIWSQLTSTPTLFDRLGAKKPIFSESKTESAEQVLAQYAHAIDTGKGGLLLSVIGGKMSEGINFSDRLGRCVVIVGLPFPNINSADWKAKLEYIESATTERLTAPLTSSSTLTPSSPTPLTPAQIQQQAKTASLSFYENACMRADSWEVAGLD
;
A
#
# COMPACT_ATOMS: atom_id res chain seq x y z
N MET A 1 -9.82 1.38 16.07
CA MET A 1 -8.92 1.15 14.92
C MET A 1 -8.05 2.39 14.62
N VAL A 2 -8.62 3.55 14.27
CA VAL A 2 -7.85 4.79 13.98
C VAL A 2 -6.97 5.27 15.15
N VAL A 3 -7.43 5.11 16.40
CA VAL A 3 -6.65 5.42 17.60
C VAL A 3 -5.46 4.48 17.79
N GLU A 4 -5.61 3.20 17.47
CA GLU A 4 -4.50 2.23 17.58
C GLU A 4 -3.43 2.50 16.52
N LEU A 5 -3.82 2.94 15.33
CA LEU A 5 -2.88 3.41 14.31
C LEU A 5 -2.03 4.57 14.85
N ALA A 6 -2.65 5.59 15.47
CA ALA A 6 -1.91 6.70 16.06
C ALA A 6 -0.92 6.24 17.13
N ARG A 7 -1.33 5.30 17.99
CA ARG A 7 -0.49 4.73 19.04
C ARG A 7 0.69 3.93 18.46
N ALA A 8 0.44 3.16 17.40
CA ALA A 8 1.49 2.43 16.69
C ALA A 8 2.51 3.40 16.08
N VAL A 9 2.05 4.43 15.36
CA VAL A 9 2.93 5.47 14.79
C VAL A 9 3.69 6.19 15.90
N LEU A 10 3.04 6.51 17.03
CA LEU A 10 3.72 7.14 18.17
C LEU A 10 4.85 6.27 18.72
N ASN A 11 4.63 4.96 18.87
CA ASN A 11 5.66 4.03 19.31
C ASN A 11 6.81 3.96 18.29
N ILE A 12 6.52 3.93 16.99
CA ILE A 12 7.54 3.96 15.92
C ILE A 12 8.36 5.26 16.03
N CYS A 13 7.70 6.42 16.19
CA CYS A 13 8.37 7.71 16.37
C CYS A 13 9.32 7.76 17.57
N THR A 14 9.14 6.90 18.59
CA THR A 14 10.05 6.83 19.74
C THR A 14 11.32 6.05 19.48
N VAL A 15 11.30 5.09 18.56
CA VAL A 15 12.41 4.15 18.33
C VAL A 15 13.18 4.51 17.06
N VAL A 16 12.49 4.99 16.02
CA VAL A 16 13.11 5.28 14.73
C VAL A 16 13.73 6.70 14.73
N PRO A 17 15.05 6.81 14.48
CA PRO A 17 15.71 8.11 14.35
C PRO A 17 15.32 8.80 13.04
N ASP A 18 15.59 10.11 12.94
CA ASP A 18 15.44 10.90 11.72
C ASP A 18 14.03 10.82 11.10
N GLY A 19 13.93 10.46 9.81
CA GLY A 19 12.73 10.54 8.99
C GLY A 19 11.86 9.28 9.01
N ILE A 20 10.56 9.48 9.19
CA ILE A 20 9.52 8.47 9.03
C ILE A 20 8.51 8.97 8.01
N VAL A 21 8.16 8.14 7.03
CA VAL A 21 7.12 8.42 6.02
C VAL A 21 5.94 7.48 6.23
N VAL A 22 4.73 8.03 6.32
CA VAL A 22 3.48 7.28 6.46
C VAL A 22 2.62 7.52 5.24
N PHE A 23 2.42 6.47 4.44
CA PHE A 23 1.60 6.51 3.24
C PHE A 23 0.16 6.08 3.54
N PHE A 24 -0.79 6.89 3.08
CA PHE A 24 -2.22 6.65 3.19
C PHE A 24 -2.84 6.38 1.81
N PRO A 25 -3.95 5.63 1.72
CA PRO A 25 -4.54 5.22 0.44
C PRO A 25 -5.25 6.36 -0.31
N SER A 26 -5.56 7.48 0.36
CA SER A 26 -6.13 8.67 -0.29
C SER A 26 -6.02 9.92 0.59
N TYR A 27 -6.06 11.10 -0.04
CA TYR A 27 -6.12 12.39 0.69
C TYR A 27 -7.36 12.51 1.58
N ALA A 28 -8.50 11.94 1.17
CA ALA A 28 -9.72 11.97 1.97
C ALA A 28 -9.55 11.17 3.27
N TYR A 29 -8.90 10.01 3.17
CA TYR A 29 -8.59 9.18 4.33
C TYR A 29 -7.56 9.85 5.23
N LEU A 30 -6.45 10.34 4.67
CA LEU A 30 -5.45 11.16 5.39
C LEU A 30 -6.12 12.30 6.18
N SER A 31 -6.93 13.12 5.52
CA SER A 31 -7.61 14.27 6.14
C SER A 31 -8.55 13.84 7.26
N SER A 32 -9.29 12.73 7.06
CA SER A 32 -10.18 12.17 8.09
C SER A 32 -9.39 11.68 9.31
N ILE A 33 -8.26 11.00 9.09
CA ILE A 33 -7.39 10.51 10.15
C ILE A 33 -6.79 11.66 10.95
N VAL A 34 -6.26 12.68 10.28
CA VAL A 34 -5.70 13.87 10.94
C VAL A 34 -6.78 14.60 11.74
N ALA A 35 -7.98 14.79 11.17
CA ALA A 35 -9.10 15.40 11.89
C ALA A 35 -9.48 14.63 13.16
N ILE A 36 -9.54 13.29 13.07
CA ILE A 36 -9.82 12.42 14.22
C ILE A 36 -8.69 12.53 15.25
N TRP A 37 -7.42 12.48 14.84
CA TRP A 37 -6.28 12.54 15.77
C TRP A 37 -6.19 13.87 16.52
N SER A 38 -6.65 14.96 15.90
CA SER A 38 -6.71 16.29 16.50
C SER A 38 -7.95 16.53 17.38
N GLN A 39 -9.00 15.70 17.27
CA GLN A 39 -10.25 15.89 18.02
C GLN A 39 -10.49 14.81 19.08
N LEU A 40 -10.05 13.58 18.81
CA LEU A 40 -10.45 12.38 19.55
C LEU A 40 -9.36 12.00 20.55
N THR A 41 -9.16 12.80 21.60
CA THR A 41 -8.53 12.40 22.89
C THR A 41 -8.38 13.62 23.81
N SER A 42 -8.49 13.39 25.12
CA SER A 42 -8.20 14.39 26.17
C SER A 42 -6.86 15.08 25.94
N THR A 43 -6.75 16.35 26.35
CA THR A 43 -5.56 17.18 26.21
C THR A 43 -4.34 16.58 26.94
N PRO A 44 -3.16 16.43 26.29
CA PRO A 44 -2.85 16.71 24.88
C PRO A 44 -3.35 15.62 23.92
N THR A 45 -3.80 16.02 22.73
CA THR A 45 -4.36 15.13 21.72
C THR A 45 -3.31 14.16 21.17
N LEU A 46 -3.73 13.11 20.47
CA LEU A 46 -2.80 12.20 19.78
C LEU A 46 -1.92 12.94 18.77
N PHE A 47 -2.47 13.91 18.06
CA PHE A 47 -1.72 14.75 17.14
C PHE A 47 -0.65 15.58 17.87
N ASP A 48 -0.98 16.19 19.00
CA ASP A 48 -0.02 16.94 19.82
C ASP A 48 1.11 16.03 20.33
N ARG A 49 0.76 14.83 20.78
CA ARG A 49 1.73 13.84 21.26
C ARG A 49 2.69 13.37 20.17
N LEU A 50 2.19 13.21 18.94
CA LEU A 50 3.02 12.91 17.78
C LEU A 50 3.95 14.09 17.46
N GLY A 51 3.40 15.31 17.40
CA GLY A 51 4.16 16.54 17.15
C GLY A 51 5.25 16.82 18.18
N ALA A 52 5.02 16.43 19.45
CA ALA A 52 6.01 16.51 20.51
C ALA A 52 7.17 15.50 20.35
N LYS A 53 6.97 14.41 19.59
CA LYS A 53 8.02 13.44 19.28
C LYS A 53 8.79 13.82 18.02
N LYS A 54 8.08 14.14 16.95
CA LYS A 54 8.65 14.58 15.68
C LYS A 54 7.74 15.63 15.03
N PRO A 55 8.30 16.70 14.44
CA PRO A 55 7.52 17.63 13.63
C PRO A 55 6.76 16.89 12.53
N ILE A 56 5.47 17.20 12.38
CA ILE A 56 4.57 16.56 11.43
C ILE A 56 4.50 17.41 10.17
N PHE A 57 4.70 16.77 9.03
CA PHE A 57 4.54 17.35 7.70
C PHE A 57 3.46 16.55 6.99
N SER A 58 2.58 17.22 6.25
CA SER A 58 1.51 16.55 5.53
C SER A 58 1.50 17.01 4.10
N GLU A 59 1.38 16.08 3.17
CA GLU A 59 1.10 16.41 1.79
C GLU A 59 -0.33 16.96 1.65
N SER A 60 -0.48 18.00 0.83
CA SER A 60 -1.76 18.57 0.45
C SER A 60 -1.88 18.65 -1.07
N LYS A 61 -3.11 18.59 -1.58
CA LYS A 61 -3.37 18.78 -3.02
C LYS A 61 -2.95 20.17 -3.51
N THR A 62 -3.03 21.18 -2.65
CA THR A 62 -2.79 22.59 -3.01
C THR A 62 -1.36 23.04 -2.80
N GLU A 63 -0.64 22.43 -1.86
CA GLU A 63 0.73 22.83 -1.53
C GLU A 63 1.75 22.19 -2.50
N SER A 64 2.90 22.86 -2.63
CA SER A 64 4.05 22.35 -3.38
C SER A 64 4.71 21.22 -2.59
N ALA A 65 4.88 20.08 -3.26
CA ALA A 65 5.53 18.91 -2.66
C ALA A 65 6.99 19.22 -2.30
N GLU A 66 7.67 19.98 -3.16
CA GLU A 66 9.07 20.37 -2.98
C GLU A 66 9.26 21.22 -1.71
N GLN A 67 8.32 22.13 -1.42
CA GLN A 67 8.38 22.97 -0.22
C GLN A 67 8.22 22.14 1.06
N VAL A 68 7.23 21.23 1.10
CA VAL A 68 7.00 20.37 2.25
C VAL A 68 8.18 19.42 2.46
N LEU A 69 8.74 18.85 1.38
CA LEU A 69 9.91 17.99 1.45
C LEU A 69 11.14 18.75 1.97
N ALA A 70 11.37 19.97 1.51
CA ALA A 70 12.48 20.80 1.97
C ALA A 70 12.39 21.11 3.47
N GLN A 71 11.18 21.42 3.97
CA GLN A 71 10.95 21.64 5.40
C GLN A 71 11.17 20.37 6.22
N TYR A 72 10.69 19.23 5.72
CA TYR A 72 10.90 17.92 6.32
C TYR A 72 12.38 17.56 6.41
N ALA A 73 13.14 17.69 5.32
CA ALA A 73 14.57 17.45 5.28
C ALA A 73 15.32 18.36 6.26
N HIS A 74 14.97 19.65 6.30
CA HIS A 74 15.58 20.60 7.23
C HIS A 74 15.33 20.22 8.70
N ALA A 75 14.16 19.73 9.06
CA ALA A 75 13.87 19.25 10.41
C ALA A 75 14.74 18.04 10.79
N ILE A 76 15.01 17.15 9.83
CA ILE A 76 15.90 16.00 10.01
C ILE A 76 17.36 16.46 10.16
N ASP A 77 17.81 17.39 9.33
CA ASP A 77 19.18 17.92 9.38
C ASP A 77 19.48 18.67 10.68
N THR A 78 18.47 19.30 11.27
CA THR A 78 18.58 19.95 12.59
C THR A 78 18.44 18.99 13.77
N GLY A 79 18.36 17.67 13.52
CA GLY A 79 18.33 16.64 14.55
C GLY A 79 16.97 16.45 15.24
N LYS A 80 15.92 17.12 14.76
CA LYS A 80 14.55 16.98 15.31
C LYS A 80 13.85 15.73 14.77
N GLY A 81 14.34 15.20 13.64
CA GLY A 81 13.65 14.19 12.85
C GLY A 81 12.41 14.75 12.17
N GLY A 82 11.61 13.88 11.57
CA GLY A 82 10.36 14.28 10.93
C GLY A 82 9.39 13.12 10.75
N LEU A 83 8.10 13.44 10.76
CA LEU A 83 7.03 12.53 10.38
C LEU A 83 6.30 13.10 9.17
N LEU A 84 6.49 12.49 8.00
CA LEU A 84 5.81 12.88 6.76
C LEU A 84 4.57 12.01 6.55
N LEU A 85 3.40 12.64 6.48
CA LEU A 85 2.13 11.99 6.12
C LEU A 85 1.87 12.25 4.63
N SER A 86 1.86 11.20 3.81
CA SER A 86 1.72 11.28 2.36
C SER A 86 0.67 10.30 1.84
N VAL A 87 0.32 10.41 0.57
CA VAL A 87 -0.66 9.57 -0.11
C VAL A 87 0.05 8.70 -1.15
N ILE A 88 -0.32 7.42 -1.18
CA ILE A 88 0.04 6.43 -2.20
C ILE A 88 -0.41 6.95 -3.58
N GLY A 89 0.46 6.95 -4.58
CA GLY A 89 0.25 7.60 -5.88
C GLY A 89 0.05 9.13 -5.82
N GLY A 90 0.49 9.76 -4.74
CA GLY A 90 0.50 11.22 -4.55
C GLY A 90 1.74 11.89 -5.13
N LYS A 91 1.85 13.21 -4.92
CA LYS A 91 2.98 14.00 -5.42
C LYS A 91 4.30 13.60 -4.75
N MET A 92 4.24 13.08 -3.53
CA MET A 92 5.43 12.72 -2.75
C MET A 92 5.82 11.24 -2.89
N SER A 93 4.99 10.40 -3.50
CA SER A 93 5.31 8.99 -3.75
C SER A 93 5.92 8.77 -5.13
N GLU A 94 5.79 9.72 -6.06
CA GLU A 94 6.35 9.63 -7.41
C GLU A 94 7.56 10.56 -7.55
N GLY A 95 8.71 9.99 -7.97
CA GLY A 95 9.90 10.77 -8.35
C GLY A 95 10.68 11.39 -7.19
N ILE A 96 10.33 11.08 -5.94
CA ILE A 96 11.10 11.51 -4.75
C ILE A 96 11.89 10.33 -4.19
N ASN A 97 13.21 10.49 -4.13
CA ASN A 97 14.09 9.53 -3.46
C ASN A 97 14.28 9.95 -1.99
N PHE A 98 13.76 9.15 -1.06
CA PHE A 98 13.96 9.33 0.38
C PHE A 98 15.28 8.70 0.84
N SER A 99 16.39 9.35 0.53
CA SER A 99 17.73 8.82 0.85
C SER A 99 17.99 8.73 2.36
N ASP A 100 18.49 7.57 2.80
CA ASP A 100 18.94 7.22 4.16
C ASP A 100 18.14 7.90 5.29
N ARG A 101 18.61 9.05 5.78
CA ARG A 101 18.02 9.77 6.91
C ARG A 101 16.58 10.25 6.64
N LEU A 102 16.22 10.49 5.38
CA LEU A 102 14.89 10.96 4.99
C LEU A 102 13.82 9.86 5.06
N GLY A 103 14.21 8.58 5.02
CA GLY A 103 13.30 7.43 4.91
C GLY A 103 13.64 6.26 5.84
N ARG A 104 14.16 6.51 7.04
CA ARG A 104 14.59 5.46 7.99
C ARG A 104 13.49 4.46 8.36
N CYS A 105 12.22 4.86 8.23
CA CYS A 105 11.09 3.95 8.28
C CYS A 105 9.98 4.43 7.34
N VAL A 106 9.41 3.50 6.59
CA VAL A 106 8.21 3.71 5.78
C VAL A 106 7.08 2.87 6.36
N VAL A 107 5.93 3.50 6.61
CA VAL A 107 4.71 2.85 7.10
C VAL A 107 3.65 2.99 6.02
N ILE A 108 3.10 1.87 5.56
CA ILE A 108 1.99 1.86 4.60
C ILE A 108 0.70 1.56 5.36
N VAL A 109 -0.26 2.47 5.33
CA VAL A 109 -1.53 2.36 6.05
C VAL A 109 -2.57 1.71 5.16
N GLY A 110 -2.84 0.44 5.42
CA GLY A 110 -3.72 -0.38 4.59
C GLY A 110 -3.00 -0.95 3.38
N LEU A 111 -3.73 -1.68 2.55
CA LEU A 111 -3.25 -2.19 1.27
C LEU A 111 -4.05 -1.49 0.17
N PRO A 112 -3.43 -0.97 -0.90
CA PRO A 112 -4.09 -0.25 -1.98
C PRO A 112 -4.82 -1.23 -2.91
N PHE A 113 -5.77 -1.97 -2.35
CA PHE A 113 -6.60 -2.88 -3.11
C PHE A 113 -7.47 -2.08 -4.07
N PRO A 114 -7.45 -2.42 -5.37
CA PRO A 114 -8.41 -1.85 -6.29
C PRO A 114 -9.83 -2.22 -5.84
N ASN A 115 -10.82 -1.39 -6.16
CA ASN A 115 -12.20 -1.74 -5.85
C ASN A 115 -12.63 -2.96 -6.69
N ILE A 116 -12.71 -4.13 -6.06
CA ILE A 116 -13.13 -5.38 -6.69
C ILE A 116 -14.52 -5.30 -7.33
N ASN A 117 -15.37 -4.37 -6.87
CA ASN A 117 -16.72 -4.19 -7.37
C ASN A 117 -16.81 -3.29 -8.62
N SER A 118 -15.71 -2.69 -9.07
CA SER A 118 -15.71 -1.87 -10.28
C SER A 118 -15.99 -2.73 -11.51
N ALA A 119 -16.56 -2.11 -12.55
CA ALA A 119 -16.86 -2.80 -13.80
C ALA A 119 -15.60 -3.43 -14.41
N ASP A 120 -14.49 -2.68 -14.40
CA ASP A 120 -13.19 -3.14 -14.92
C ASP A 120 -12.68 -4.38 -14.18
N TRP A 121 -12.78 -4.40 -12.84
CA TRP A 121 -12.29 -5.53 -12.05
C TRP A 121 -13.19 -6.75 -12.16
N LYS A 122 -14.50 -6.56 -12.21
CA LYS A 122 -15.44 -7.66 -12.51
C LYS A 122 -15.15 -8.30 -13.85
N ALA A 123 -14.97 -7.50 -14.91
CA ALA A 123 -14.66 -7.99 -16.24
C ALA A 123 -13.31 -8.74 -16.28
N LYS A 124 -12.27 -8.21 -15.60
CA LYS A 124 -10.96 -8.89 -15.51
C LYS A 124 -11.05 -10.23 -14.78
N LEU A 125 -11.77 -10.28 -13.66
CA LEU A 125 -11.95 -11.52 -12.89
C LEU A 125 -12.70 -12.56 -13.72
N GLU A 126 -13.83 -12.18 -14.33
CA GLU A 126 -14.63 -13.06 -15.18
C GLU A 126 -13.83 -13.59 -16.39
N TYR A 127 -13.03 -12.74 -17.03
CA TYR A 127 -12.15 -13.15 -18.12
C TYR A 127 -11.12 -14.19 -17.65
N ILE A 128 -10.48 -13.97 -16.51
CA ILE A 128 -9.46 -14.90 -15.98
C ILE A 128 -10.11 -16.23 -15.59
N GLU A 129 -11.29 -16.21 -14.97
CA GLU A 129 -12.03 -17.43 -14.65
C GLU A 129 -12.39 -18.22 -15.91
N SER A 130 -12.89 -17.54 -16.93
CA SER A 130 -13.28 -18.14 -18.21
C SER A 130 -12.05 -18.73 -18.93
N ALA A 131 -10.99 -17.95 -19.08
CA ALA A 131 -9.75 -18.39 -19.73
C ALA A 131 -9.05 -19.54 -18.99
N THR A 132 -9.13 -19.58 -17.65
CA THR A 132 -8.58 -20.69 -16.85
C THR A 132 -9.42 -21.95 -17.03
N THR A 133 -10.75 -21.81 -17.07
CA THR A 133 -11.68 -22.92 -17.32
C THR A 133 -11.47 -23.52 -18.72
N GLU A 134 -11.32 -22.68 -19.75
CA GLU A 134 -11.02 -23.12 -21.12
C GLU A 134 -9.68 -23.86 -21.19
N ARG A 135 -8.63 -23.34 -20.53
CA ARG A 135 -7.31 -24.00 -20.52
C ARG A 135 -7.34 -25.37 -19.84
N LEU A 136 -8.10 -25.53 -18.77
CA LEU A 136 -8.22 -26.78 -18.02
C LEU A 136 -9.15 -27.81 -18.69
N THR A 137 -10.06 -27.35 -19.56
CA THR A 137 -10.97 -28.21 -20.33
C THR A 137 -10.47 -28.51 -21.75
N ALA A 138 -9.47 -27.77 -22.25
CA ALA A 138 -8.89 -27.98 -23.57
C ALA A 138 -8.25 -29.38 -23.69
N PRO A 139 -8.52 -30.12 -24.79
CA PRO A 139 -7.87 -31.40 -25.03
C PRO A 139 -6.36 -31.21 -25.26
N LEU A 140 -5.55 -32.03 -24.60
CA LEU A 140 -4.09 -32.08 -24.76
C LEU A 140 -3.73 -32.38 -26.23
N THR A 141 -3.50 -31.35 -27.03
CA THR A 141 -2.87 -31.51 -28.35
C THR A 141 -1.42 -31.91 -28.12
N SER A 142 -1.14 -33.16 -28.45
CA SER A 142 0.08 -33.90 -28.19
C SER A 142 1.32 -33.31 -28.85
N SER A 143 2.30 -32.88 -28.03
CA SER A 143 3.73 -33.01 -28.34
C SER A 143 4.61 -32.69 -27.12
N SER A 144 4.75 -33.63 -26.19
CA SER A 144 6.03 -33.86 -25.47
C SER A 144 6.02 -35.16 -24.68
N THR A 145 6.98 -36.00 -25.05
CA THR A 145 7.59 -37.16 -24.42
C THR A 145 7.35 -37.42 -22.92
N LEU A 146 6.67 -38.55 -22.68
CA LEU A 146 6.85 -39.57 -21.63
C LEU A 146 7.60 -39.18 -20.33
N THR A 147 6.83 -38.82 -19.30
CA THR A 147 7.07 -39.22 -17.90
C THR A 147 5.74 -39.70 -17.29
N PRO A 148 5.71 -40.84 -16.55
CA PRO A 148 4.48 -41.41 -16.02
C PRO A 148 4.15 -40.78 -14.65
N SER A 149 3.50 -39.63 -14.68
CA SER A 149 2.62 -39.19 -13.59
C SER A 149 1.42 -38.49 -14.23
N SER A 150 0.52 -39.29 -14.79
CA SER A 150 -0.74 -38.82 -15.35
C SER A 150 -1.51 -38.02 -14.29
N PRO A 151 -1.78 -36.71 -14.49
CA PRO A 151 -2.71 -35.99 -13.63
C PRO A 151 -4.10 -36.56 -13.89
N THR A 152 -4.79 -36.98 -12.83
CA THR A 152 -6.19 -37.39 -12.90
C THR A 152 -7.01 -36.26 -13.53
N PRO A 153 -7.92 -36.53 -14.49
CA PRO A 153 -8.79 -35.49 -15.05
C PRO A 153 -9.52 -34.77 -13.93
N LEU A 154 -9.39 -33.44 -13.87
CA LEU A 154 -10.06 -32.64 -12.86
C LEU A 154 -11.57 -32.69 -13.07
N THR A 155 -12.31 -32.82 -11.98
CA THR A 155 -13.77 -32.70 -12.00
C THR A 155 -14.21 -31.27 -12.34
N PRO A 156 -15.42 -31.05 -12.88
CA PRO A 156 -15.93 -29.70 -13.16
C PRO A 156 -15.88 -28.77 -11.93
N ALA A 157 -16.15 -29.30 -10.74
CA ALA A 157 -16.06 -28.54 -9.49
C ALA A 157 -14.63 -28.09 -9.16
N GLN A 158 -13.63 -28.95 -9.38
CA GLN A 158 -12.23 -28.61 -9.16
C GLN A 158 -11.73 -27.58 -10.18
N ILE A 159 -12.18 -27.67 -11.44
CA ILE A 159 -11.86 -26.68 -12.48
C ILE A 159 -12.41 -25.30 -12.09
N GLN A 160 -13.69 -25.24 -11.69
CA GLN A 160 -14.30 -23.99 -11.25
C GLN A 160 -13.61 -23.40 -10.02
N GLN A 161 -13.23 -24.24 -9.06
CA GLN A 161 -12.49 -23.81 -7.88
C GLN A 161 -11.12 -23.25 -8.24
N GLN A 162 -10.36 -23.92 -9.12
CA GLN A 162 -9.06 -23.43 -9.58
C GLN A 162 -9.17 -22.14 -10.38
N ALA A 163 -10.19 -22.01 -11.24
CA ALA A 163 -10.46 -20.78 -11.98
C ALA A 163 -10.71 -19.60 -11.03
N LYS A 164 -11.54 -19.80 -10.00
CA LYS A 164 -11.81 -18.79 -8.97
C LYS A 164 -10.58 -18.46 -8.13
N THR A 165 -9.77 -19.45 -7.78
CA THR A 165 -8.50 -19.20 -7.07
C THR A 165 -7.53 -18.40 -7.93
N ALA A 166 -7.45 -18.70 -9.24
CA ALA A 166 -6.58 -17.97 -10.17
C ALA A 166 -7.02 -16.50 -10.33
N SER A 167 -8.32 -16.22 -10.41
CA SER A 167 -8.85 -14.86 -10.51
C SER A 167 -8.57 -14.06 -9.23
N LEU A 168 -8.80 -14.64 -8.05
CA LEU A 168 -8.49 -14.01 -6.77
C LEU A 168 -6.99 -13.77 -6.59
N SER A 169 -6.15 -14.74 -6.94
CA SER A 169 -4.69 -14.59 -6.91
C SER A 169 -4.22 -13.47 -7.85
N PHE A 170 -4.85 -13.29 -9.01
CA PHE A 170 -4.54 -12.17 -9.90
C PHE A 170 -4.88 -10.82 -9.26
N TYR A 171 -6.03 -10.71 -8.60
CA TYR A 171 -6.42 -9.49 -7.88
C TYR A 171 -5.48 -9.18 -6.70
N GLU A 172 -5.11 -10.19 -5.91
CA GLU A 172 -4.13 -10.03 -4.82
C GLU A 172 -2.76 -9.60 -5.36
N ASN A 173 -2.30 -10.24 -6.44
CA ASN A 173 -1.06 -9.86 -7.11
C ASN A 173 -1.12 -8.46 -7.72
N ALA A 174 -2.30 -7.95 -8.07
CA ALA A 174 -2.44 -6.58 -8.54
C ALA A 174 -2.20 -5.57 -7.42
N CYS A 175 -2.63 -5.87 -6.19
CA CYS A 175 -2.28 -5.08 -5.01
C CYS A 175 -0.78 -5.12 -4.74
N MET A 176 -0.19 -6.33 -4.71
CA MET A 176 1.25 -6.49 -4.44
C MET A 176 2.14 -5.83 -5.49
N ARG A 177 1.74 -5.89 -6.78
CA ARG A 177 2.42 -5.14 -7.83
C ARG A 177 2.24 -3.65 -7.65
N ALA A 178 1.08 -3.19 -7.18
CA ALA A 178 0.86 -1.79 -6.89
C ALA A 178 1.86 -1.27 -5.85
N ASP A 179 2.06 -2.03 -4.79
CA ASP A 179 3.04 -1.72 -3.75
C ASP A 179 4.50 -1.81 -4.27
N SER A 180 4.79 -2.76 -5.16
CA SER A 180 6.15 -2.99 -5.67
C SER A 180 6.68 -1.87 -6.57
N TRP A 181 5.84 -1.21 -7.38
CA TRP A 181 6.29 -0.10 -8.23
C TRP A 181 6.52 1.19 -7.44
N GLU A 182 5.83 1.38 -6.32
CA GLU A 182 6.03 2.54 -5.44
C GLU A 182 7.26 2.38 -4.55
N VAL A 183 7.49 1.18 -3.99
CA VAL A 183 8.66 0.93 -3.14
C VAL A 183 9.96 0.91 -3.96
N ALA A 184 9.93 0.45 -5.22
CA ALA A 184 11.10 0.48 -6.12
C ALA A 184 11.49 1.90 -6.58
N GLY A 185 10.66 2.92 -6.32
CA GLY A 185 11.02 4.33 -6.53
C GLY A 185 11.90 4.94 -5.42
N LEU A 186 12.24 4.15 -4.39
CA LEU A 186 13.01 4.59 -3.21
C LEU A 186 14.51 4.27 -3.28
N ASP A 187 15.02 3.77 -4.41
CA ASP A 187 16.46 3.52 -4.63
C ASP A 187 17.19 4.76 -5.18
#